data_AF-A0A534P240-F1
#
_entry.id   AF-A0A534P240-F1
#
_cell.length_a   1.000
_cell.length_b   1.000
_cell.length_c   1.000
_cell.angle_alpha   90.00
_cell.angle_beta   90.00
_cell.angle_gamma   90.00
#
_symmetry.space_group_name_H-M   'P 1'
#
loop_
_entity.id
_entity.type
_entity.pdbx_description
1 polymer ?
#
loop_
_entity_poly.entity_id
_entity_poly.type
_entity_poly.pdbx_seq_one_letter_code
_entity_poly.pdbx_strand_id
1 'polypeptide(L)'
;MSSPYLRSADRAQLARFVQDRAPQGREFRLQTVRGRETFSRTYLLDRQAGLNGEYIVDARVGFDTSPAEKTRPYVQVTFNRTGAELLASMTAANVKKRMAIVLDGNVDSAPLIQTAIPGGICSIHLGGLKPVNEVLQEAKDLVLTLRGGALPVPLRLVSEERIEPRGKP
;
A
#
# COMPACT_ATOMS: atom_id res chain seq x y z
N MET A 1 10.19 11.90 -19.28
CA MET A 1 9.60 12.23 -17.96
C MET A 1 10.20 11.29 -16.92
N SER A 2 10.96 11.80 -15.95
CA SER A 2 11.53 10.96 -14.87
C SER A 2 10.40 10.48 -13.96
N SER A 3 10.29 9.17 -13.74
CA SER A 3 9.34 8.62 -12.78
C SER A 3 9.64 9.17 -11.37
N PRO A 4 8.62 9.45 -10.55
CA PRO A 4 8.80 9.99 -9.21
C PRO A 4 9.31 8.93 -8.20
N TYR A 5 9.97 7.89 -8.69
CA TYR A 5 10.48 6.76 -7.93
C TYR A 5 11.65 6.12 -8.68
N LEU A 6 12.58 5.51 -7.95
CA LEU A 6 13.56 4.62 -8.54
C LEU A 6 12.91 3.29 -8.86
N ARG A 7 13.32 2.67 -9.96
CA ARG A 7 12.93 1.31 -10.31
C ARG A 7 14.10 0.51 -10.86
N SER A 8 14.08 -0.80 -10.67
CA SER A 8 15.09 -1.73 -11.19
C SER A 8 14.47 -3.12 -11.38
N ALA A 9 14.94 -3.88 -12.37
CA ALA A 9 14.66 -5.32 -12.45
C ALA A 9 15.36 -6.09 -11.31
N ASP A 10 16.56 -5.66 -10.92
CA ASP A 10 17.28 -6.18 -9.76
C ASP A 10 16.82 -5.47 -8.47
N ARG A 11 16.01 -6.19 -7.70
CA ARG A 11 15.51 -5.73 -6.40
C ARG A 11 16.61 -5.57 -5.36
N ALA A 12 17.59 -6.47 -5.32
CA ALA A 12 18.64 -6.46 -4.30
C ALA A 12 19.59 -5.28 -4.51
N GLN A 13 19.94 -5.00 -5.76
CA GLN A 13 20.70 -3.80 -6.12
C GLN A 13 19.93 -2.53 -5.73
N LEU A 14 18.63 -2.47 -6.02
CA LEU A 14 17.80 -1.32 -5.66
C LEU A 14 17.72 -1.14 -4.14
N ALA A 15 17.54 -2.22 -3.38
CA ALA A 15 17.49 -2.19 -1.91
C ALA A 15 18.80 -1.64 -1.32
N ARG A 16 19.95 -2.14 -1.78
CA ARG A 16 21.27 -1.64 -1.38
C ARG A 16 21.46 -0.18 -1.74
N PHE A 17 20.94 0.24 -2.89
CA PHE A 17 21.00 1.64 -3.28
C PHE A 17 20.22 2.53 -2.29
N VAL A 18 19.07 2.11 -1.78
CA VAL A 18 18.25 3.01 -0.95
C VAL A 18 18.52 2.94 0.55
N GLN A 19 19.26 1.94 1.02
CA GLN A 19 19.43 1.60 2.44
C GLN A 19 19.76 2.80 3.35
N ASP A 20 20.73 3.63 2.98
CA ASP A 20 21.19 4.77 3.80
C ASP A 20 20.82 6.13 3.20
N ARG A 21 19.85 6.16 2.28
CA ARG A 21 19.46 7.37 1.54
C ARG A 21 18.15 7.99 2.03
N ALA A 22 17.50 7.38 3.03
CA ALA A 22 16.23 7.87 3.55
C ALA A 22 16.43 9.14 4.40
N PRO A 23 15.61 10.19 4.22
CA PRO A 23 15.57 11.33 5.12
C PRO A 23 15.24 10.92 6.57
N GLN A 24 15.57 11.78 7.53
CA GLN A 24 15.23 11.54 8.93
C GLN A 24 13.72 11.31 9.11
N GLY A 25 13.35 10.35 9.96
CA GLY A 25 11.95 9.99 10.22
C GLY A 25 11.26 9.21 9.10
N ARG A 26 11.92 8.98 7.96
CA ARG A 26 11.39 8.20 6.84
C ARG A 26 12.21 6.95 6.58
N GLU A 27 11.67 6.07 5.73
CA GLU A 27 12.32 4.86 5.28
C GLU A 27 11.86 4.45 3.88
N PHE A 28 12.76 3.82 3.13
CA PHE A 28 12.41 3.27 1.83
C PHE A 28 11.82 1.87 1.99
N ARG A 29 10.70 1.65 1.31
CA ARG A 29 10.12 0.32 1.09
C ARG A 29 9.98 0.05 -0.40
N LEU A 30 9.97 -1.22 -0.76
CA LEU A 30 9.95 -1.64 -2.14
C LEU A 30 8.65 -2.37 -2.46
N GLN A 31 8.09 -2.10 -3.62
CA GLN A 31 7.03 -2.91 -4.22
C GLN A 31 7.59 -3.62 -5.45
N THR A 32 7.26 -4.89 -5.60
CA THR A 32 7.51 -5.64 -6.83
C THR A 32 6.27 -5.57 -7.71
N VAL A 33 6.41 -4.93 -8.87
CA VAL A 33 5.35 -4.83 -9.88
C VAL A 33 5.57 -5.96 -10.88
N ARG A 34 4.56 -6.83 -11.00
CA ARG A 34 4.51 -7.91 -11.97
C ARG A 34 3.58 -7.50 -13.10
N GLY A 35 4.09 -7.49 -14.33
CA GLY A 35 3.35 -7.14 -15.54
C GLY A 35 4.06 -7.75 -16.75
N ARG A 36 4.09 -7.02 -17.88
CA ARG A 36 4.90 -7.42 -19.04
C ARG A 36 6.38 -7.61 -18.70
N GLU A 37 6.88 -6.78 -17.79
CA GLU A 37 8.21 -6.88 -17.19
C GLU A 37 8.04 -6.86 -15.67
N THR A 38 8.83 -7.67 -14.97
CA THR A 38 8.90 -7.62 -13.50
C THR A 38 9.96 -6.62 -13.09
N PHE A 39 9.58 -5.63 -12.30
CA PHE A 39 10.51 -4.66 -11.72
C PHE A 39 10.11 -4.32 -10.29
N SER A 40 11.07 -3.86 -9.50
CA SER A 40 10.83 -3.29 -8.19
C SER A 40 10.89 -1.77 -8.27
N ARG A 41 10.03 -1.09 -7.51
CA ARG A 41 10.04 0.37 -7.36
C ARG A 41 10.10 0.78 -5.89
N THR A 42 10.63 1.96 -5.64
CA THR A 42 10.75 2.54 -4.30
C THR A 42 9.53 3.34 -3.89
N TYR A 43 9.20 3.26 -2.61
CA TYR A 43 8.30 4.15 -1.89
C TYR A 43 9.02 4.74 -0.70
N LEU A 44 8.85 6.05 -0.47
CA LEU A 44 9.34 6.68 0.74
C LEU A 44 8.18 6.80 1.73
N LEU A 45 8.30 6.13 2.86
CA LEU A 45 7.27 6.03 3.88
C LEU A 45 7.71 6.74 5.15
N ASP A 46 6.76 7.24 5.93
CA ASP A 46 7.02 7.63 7.31
C ASP A 46 7.35 6.38 8.15
N ARG A 47 8.34 6.51 9.05
CA ARG A 47 8.86 5.39 9.85
C ARG A 47 7.85 4.90 10.90
N GLN A 48 7.03 5.80 11.41
CA GLN A 48 5.94 5.45 12.31
C GLN A 48 4.70 5.07 11.49
N ALA A 49 4.19 3.86 11.72
CA ALA A 49 2.93 3.44 11.17
C ALA A 49 1.79 4.18 11.87
N GLY A 50 0.94 4.87 11.10
CA GLY A 50 -0.19 5.60 11.67
C GLY A 50 -1.34 4.68 12.08
N LEU A 51 -1.38 3.45 11.55
CA LEU A 51 -2.38 2.43 11.83
C LEU A 51 -1.75 1.06 11.52
N ASN A 52 -2.05 0.03 12.31
CA ASN A 52 -1.52 -1.31 12.10
C ASN A 52 -2.62 -2.38 12.19
N GLY A 53 -2.26 -3.64 11.94
CA GLY A 53 -3.19 -4.77 11.95
C GLY A 53 -3.86 -5.09 13.29
N GLU A 54 -3.36 -4.58 14.42
CA GLU A 54 -3.94 -4.86 15.76
C GLU A 54 -5.33 -4.25 15.94
N TYR A 55 -5.65 -3.22 15.14
CA TYR A 55 -6.94 -2.56 15.17
C TYR A 55 -7.97 -3.20 14.24
N ILE A 56 -7.60 -4.23 13.47
CA ILE A 56 -8.51 -4.90 12.53
C ILE A 56 -9.38 -5.89 13.29
N VAL A 57 -10.69 -5.80 13.07
CA VAL A 57 -11.70 -6.70 13.65
C VAL A 57 -12.14 -7.74 12.62
N ASP A 58 -12.25 -7.35 11.35
CA ASP A 58 -12.66 -8.25 10.28
C ASP A 58 -12.09 -7.79 8.93
N ALA A 59 -11.94 -8.74 8.02
CA ALA A 59 -11.60 -8.47 6.63
C ALA A 59 -12.35 -9.45 5.70
N ARG A 60 -12.87 -8.96 4.58
CA ARG A 60 -13.61 -9.78 3.62
C ARG A 60 -13.42 -9.31 2.19
N VAL A 61 -13.54 -10.24 1.25
CA VAL A 61 -13.57 -9.90 -0.17
C VAL A 61 -14.95 -9.32 -0.50
N GLY A 62 -14.96 -8.12 -1.06
CA GLY A 62 -16.12 -7.50 -1.68
C GLY A 62 -15.95 -7.45 -3.20
N PHE A 63 -17.04 -7.20 -3.92
CA PHE A 63 -17.03 -7.03 -5.37
C PHE A 63 -17.71 -5.71 -5.70
N ASP A 64 -17.04 -4.88 -6.49
CA ASP A 64 -17.70 -3.73 -7.09
C ASP A 64 -18.55 -4.22 -8.27
N THR A 65 -19.85 -3.90 -8.24
CA THR A 65 -20.83 -4.29 -9.27
C THR A 65 -21.25 -3.11 -10.15
N SER A 66 -20.49 -2.01 -10.17
CA SER A 66 -20.77 -0.87 -11.04
C SER A 66 -20.72 -1.28 -12.53
N PRO A 67 -21.70 -0.87 -13.37
CA PRO A 67 -21.74 -1.22 -14.80
C PRO A 67 -20.49 -0.81 -15.60
N ALA A 68 -19.72 0.15 -15.09
CA ALA A 68 -18.49 0.66 -15.71
C ALA A 68 -17.23 -0.14 -15.32
N GLU A 69 -17.26 -0.87 -14.21
CA GLU A 69 -16.15 -1.68 -13.74
C GLU A 69 -16.49 -3.16 -13.88
N LYS A 70 -15.81 -3.86 -14.80
CA LYS A 70 -15.83 -5.34 -14.85
C LYS A 70 -15.65 -5.86 -13.42
N THR A 71 -16.62 -6.57 -12.85
CA THR A 71 -16.69 -6.99 -11.44
C THR A 71 -15.31 -7.09 -10.77
N ARG A 72 -14.88 -6.02 -10.10
CA ARG A 72 -13.53 -5.93 -9.52
C ARG A 72 -13.58 -6.33 -8.05
N PRO A 73 -12.81 -7.36 -7.64
CA PRO A 73 -12.70 -7.69 -6.23
C PRO A 73 -11.91 -6.62 -5.48
N TYR A 74 -12.32 -6.33 -4.26
CA TYR A 74 -11.61 -5.50 -3.29
C TYR A 74 -11.63 -6.17 -1.92
N VAL A 75 -10.77 -5.73 -0.99
CA VAL A 75 -10.82 -6.19 0.40
C VAL A 75 -11.44 -5.11 1.26
N GLN A 76 -12.59 -5.40 1.86
CA GLN A 76 -13.17 -4.57 2.91
C GLN A 76 -12.52 -4.92 4.24
N VAL A 77 -12.02 -3.91 4.95
CA VAL A 77 -11.45 -4.06 6.29
C VAL A 77 -12.30 -3.27 7.28
N THR A 78 -12.63 -3.90 8.40
CA THR A 78 -13.37 -3.29 9.51
C THR A 78 -12.43 -3.15 10.70
N PHE A 79 -12.35 -1.95 11.24
CA PHE A 79 -11.50 -1.62 12.39
C PHE A 79 -12.32 -1.54 13.68
N ASN A 80 -11.65 -1.75 14.81
CA ASN A 80 -12.21 -1.45 16.13
C ASN A 80 -12.32 0.07 16.33
N ARG A 81 -12.91 0.50 17.45
CA ARG A 81 -13.13 1.92 17.75
C ARG A 81 -11.84 2.76 17.67
N THR A 82 -10.76 2.29 18.29
CA THR A 82 -9.47 3.00 18.28
C THR A 82 -8.90 3.11 16.86
N GLY A 83 -8.92 2.02 16.09
CA GLY A 83 -8.49 2.03 14.69
C GLY A 83 -9.35 2.93 13.81
N ALA A 84 -10.66 2.99 14.06
CA ALA A 84 -11.58 3.86 13.33
C ALA A 84 -11.25 5.34 13.55
N GLU A 85 -10.97 5.73 14.79
CA GLU A 85 -10.56 7.10 15.14
C GLU A 85 -9.20 7.45 14.49
N LEU A 86 -8.21 6.56 14.58
CA LEU A 86 -6.90 6.73 13.93
C LEU A 86 -7.02 6.84 12.40
N LEU A 87 -7.80 5.95 11.78
CA LEU A 87 -8.04 5.95 10.34
C LEU A 87 -8.70 7.26 9.90
N ALA A 88 -9.71 7.73 10.64
CA ALA A 88 -10.41 8.96 10.34
C ALA A 88 -9.47 10.17 10.40
N SER A 89 -8.69 10.32 11.49
CA SER A 89 -7.72 11.41 11.62
C SER A 89 -6.65 11.36 10.53
N MET A 90 -6.11 10.17 10.24
CA MET A 90 -5.07 10.00 9.24
C MET A 90 -5.56 10.33 7.83
N THR A 91 -6.73 9.80 7.44
CA THR A 91 -7.27 10.03 6.10
C THR A 91 -7.73 11.46 5.91
N ALA A 92 -8.31 12.10 6.94
CA ALA A 92 -8.70 13.51 6.90
C ALA A 92 -7.52 14.46 6.68
N ALA A 93 -6.39 14.20 7.35
CA ALA A 93 -5.18 15.03 7.21
C ALA A 93 -4.41 14.79 5.89
N ASN A 94 -4.75 13.74 5.14
CA ASN A 94 -3.97 13.26 3.99
C ASN A 94 -4.80 12.98 2.75
N VAL A 95 -5.95 13.65 2.59
CA VAL A 95 -6.74 13.62 1.36
C VAL A 95 -5.86 13.99 0.16
N LYS A 96 -6.01 13.26 -0.95
CA LYS A 96 -5.19 13.31 -2.17
C LYS A 96 -3.73 12.87 -2.01
N LYS A 97 -3.34 12.27 -0.87
CA LYS A 97 -2.06 11.56 -0.74
C LYS A 97 -2.25 10.06 -0.83
N ARG A 98 -1.15 9.33 -1.02
CA ARG A 98 -1.18 7.86 -1.05
C ARG A 98 -0.99 7.27 0.34
N MET A 99 -1.73 6.20 0.62
CA MET A 99 -1.57 5.38 1.81
C MET A 99 -0.98 4.04 1.40
N ALA A 100 0.24 3.73 1.82
CA ALA A 100 0.85 2.41 1.62
C ALA A 100 0.23 1.40 2.56
N ILE A 101 0.03 0.22 1.99
CA ILE A 101 -0.27 -1.01 2.68
C ILE A 101 1.00 -1.84 2.62
N VAL A 102 1.59 -2.10 3.79
CA VAL A 102 2.87 -2.81 3.90
C VAL A 102 2.63 -4.19 4.50
N LEU A 103 2.98 -5.22 3.75
CA LEU A 103 2.90 -6.63 4.14
C LEU A 103 4.31 -7.21 4.15
N ASP A 104 4.72 -7.85 5.25
CA ASP A 104 6.06 -8.44 5.41
C ASP A 104 7.22 -7.51 5.02
N GLY A 105 7.09 -6.23 5.38
CA GLY A 105 8.08 -5.19 5.08
C GLY A 105 8.13 -4.75 3.60
N ASN A 106 7.19 -5.17 2.77
CA ASN A 106 7.05 -4.79 1.36
C ASN A 106 5.79 -3.96 1.13
N VAL A 107 5.87 -2.98 0.25
CA VAL A 107 4.65 -2.27 -0.17
C VAL A 107 3.89 -3.20 -1.10
N ASP A 108 2.69 -3.59 -0.67
CA ASP A 108 1.76 -4.35 -1.50
C ASP A 108 1.04 -3.41 -2.47
N SER A 109 0.45 -2.34 -1.92
CA SER A 109 -0.32 -1.35 -2.66
C SER A 109 -0.20 0.02 -1.99
N ALA A 110 -0.46 1.08 -2.77
CA ALA A 110 -0.39 2.47 -2.30
C ALA A 110 -1.56 3.29 -2.90
N PRO A 111 -2.82 2.97 -2.55
CA PRO A 111 -4.00 3.68 -3.06
C PRO A 111 -4.00 5.16 -2.69
N LEU A 112 -4.67 5.96 -3.52
CA LEU A 112 -4.92 7.38 -3.26
C LEU A 112 -6.07 7.53 -2.26
N ILE A 113 -5.87 8.32 -1.21
CA ILE A 113 -6.94 8.72 -0.29
C ILE A 113 -7.83 9.74 -1.03
N GLN A 114 -9.01 9.31 -1.46
CA GLN A 114 -9.94 10.18 -2.19
C GLN A 114 -10.67 11.16 -1.26
N THR A 115 -11.14 10.64 -0.12
CA THR A 115 -11.86 11.38 0.92
C THR A 115 -11.42 10.90 2.30
N ALA A 116 -11.79 11.65 3.34
CA ALA A 116 -11.72 11.12 4.70
C ALA A 116 -12.57 9.84 4.81
N ILE A 117 -12.13 8.90 5.64
CA ILE A 117 -12.82 7.62 5.87
C ILE A 117 -13.28 7.58 7.35
N PRO A 118 -14.36 8.31 7.69
CA PRO A 118 -14.97 8.18 9.00
C PRO A 118 -15.71 6.84 9.10
N GLY A 119 -15.72 6.23 10.30
CA GLY A 119 -16.52 5.02 10.57
C GLY A 119 -15.76 3.69 10.56
N GLY A 120 -14.44 3.71 10.35
CA GLY A 120 -13.60 2.52 10.58
C GLY A 120 -13.83 1.38 9.60
N ILE A 121 -14.37 1.65 8.41
CA ILE A 121 -14.47 0.68 7.32
C ILE A 121 -13.72 1.26 6.13
N CYS A 122 -12.75 0.51 5.59
CA CYS A 122 -12.04 0.90 4.37
C CYS A 122 -12.09 -0.21 3.32
N SER A 123 -11.98 0.21 2.05
CA SER A 123 -11.87 -0.68 0.90
C SER A 123 -10.46 -0.59 0.32
N ILE A 124 -9.80 -1.74 0.22
CA ILE A 124 -8.47 -1.90 -0.37
C ILE A 124 -8.63 -2.46 -1.77
N HIS A 125 -8.30 -1.65 -2.77
CA HIS A 125 -8.27 -2.07 -4.17
C HIS A 125 -6.86 -2.61 -4.51
N LEU A 126 -6.81 -3.87 -4.90
CA LEU A 126 -5.57 -4.58 -5.22
C LEU A 126 -5.33 -4.63 -6.73
N GLY A 127 -4.12 -5.04 -7.12
CA GLY A 127 -3.81 -5.51 -8.46
C GLY A 127 -3.87 -4.50 -9.61
N GLY A 128 -4.40 -3.28 -9.43
CA GLY A 128 -4.44 -2.25 -10.48
C GLY A 128 -5.04 -2.77 -11.80
N LEU A 129 -4.22 -2.84 -12.86
CA LEU A 129 -4.63 -3.31 -14.19
C LEU A 129 -4.54 -4.84 -14.40
N LYS A 130 -4.26 -5.63 -13.35
CA LYS A 130 -4.16 -7.10 -13.43
C LYS A 130 -5.47 -7.79 -13.85
N PRO A 131 -5.41 -9.01 -14.39
CA PRO A 131 -6.58 -9.86 -14.63
C PRO A 131 -7.41 -10.09 -13.37
N VAL A 132 -8.75 -10.11 -13.51
CA VAL A 132 -9.70 -10.19 -12.37
C VAL A 132 -9.45 -11.41 -11.47
N ASN A 133 -9.14 -12.56 -12.07
CA ASN A 133 -8.84 -13.80 -11.35
C ASN A 133 -7.58 -13.69 -10.48
N GLU A 134 -6.54 -12.99 -10.96
CA GLU A 134 -5.34 -12.73 -10.17
C GLU A 134 -5.64 -11.80 -8.99
N VAL A 135 -6.37 -10.70 -9.24
CA VAL A 135 -6.78 -9.78 -8.17
C VAL A 135 -7.65 -10.48 -7.13
N LEU A 136 -8.52 -11.40 -7.56
CA LEU A 136 -9.35 -12.19 -6.65
C LEU A 136 -8.50 -13.10 -5.75
N GLN A 137 -7.46 -13.74 -6.31
CA GLN A 137 -6.57 -14.58 -5.51
C GLN A 137 -5.78 -13.74 -4.51
N GLU A 138 -5.21 -12.61 -4.94
CA GLU A 138 -4.52 -11.65 -4.08
C GLU A 138 -5.44 -11.13 -2.96
N ALA A 139 -6.71 -10.85 -3.26
CA ALA A 139 -7.70 -10.41 -2.26
C ALA A 139 -7.99 -11.50 -1.22
N LYS A 140 -8.09 -12.76 -1.63
CA LYS A 140 -8.29 -13.89 -0.71
C LYS A 140 -7.07 -14.07 0.19
N ASP A 141 -5.87 -14.03 -0.37
CA ASP A 141 -4.61 -14.18 0.37
C ASP A 141 -4.44 -13.04 1.38
N LEU A 142 -4.79 -11.81 0.99
CA LEU A 142 -4.81 -10.66 1.90
C LEU A 142 -5.83 -10.85 3.02
N VAL A 143 -7.06 -11.26 2.73
CA VAL A 143 -8.08 -11.52 3.76
C VAL A 143 -7.61 -12.56 4.76
N LEU A 144 -6.99 -13.65 4.30
CA LEU A 144 -6.40 -14.67 5.18
C LEU A 144 -5.31 -14.08 6.06
N THR A 145 -4.43 -13.25 5.49
CA THR A 145 -3.35 -12.57 6.21
C THR A 145 -3.89 -11.63 7.29
N LEU A 146 -4.93 -10.85 6.98
CA LEU A 146 -5.52 -9.88 7.92
C LEU A 146 -6.34 -10.57 9.02
N ARG A 147 -7.04 -11.68 8.72
CA ARG A 147 -7.87 -12.42 9.68
C ARG A 147 -7.09 -13.41 10.54
N GLY A 148 -5.97 -13.94 10.04
CA GLY A 148 -5.15 -14.96 10.72
C GLY A 148 -4.52 -14.50 12.04
N GLY A 149 -4.72 -13.24 12.44
CA GLY A 149 -4.16 -12.66 13.64
C GLY A 149 -2.74 -12.16 13.38
N ALA A 150 -2.61 -10.84 13.29
CA ALA A 150 -1.41 -10.06 13.56
C ALA A 150 -0.08 -10.59 12.96
N LEU A 151 0.02 -10.65 11.62
CA LEU A 151 1.24 -10.06 11.05
C LEU A 151 1.12 -8.54 11.22
N PRO A 152 2.13 -7.83 11.75
CA PRO A 152 2.09 -6.38 11.81
C PRO A 152 2.03 -5.86 10.37
N VAL A 153 0.82 -5.53 9.90
CA VAL A 153 0.56 -4.84 8.65
C VAL A 153 0.46 -3.35 8.96
N PRO A 154 1.55 -2.59 8.89
CA PRO A 154 1.48 -1.16 9.09
C PRO A 154 0.89 -0.49 7.84
N LEU A 155 -0.19 0.25 8.03
CA LEU A 155 -0.65 1.26 7.09
C LEU A 155 0.16 2.53 7.32
N ARG A 156 0.79 3.02 6.26
CA ARG A 156 1.76 4.12 6.31
C ARG A 156 1.45 5.16 5.26
N LEU A 157 1.70 6.42 5.57
CA LEU A 157 1.63 7.47 4.55
C LEU A 157 2.81 7.35 3.60
N VAL A 158 2.52 7.48 2.32
CA VAL A 158 3.50 7.44 1.23
C VAL A 158 3.71 8.85 0.72
N SER A 159 4.97 9.24 0.58
CA SER A 159 5.35 10.37 -0.25
C SER A 159 5.97 9.85 -1.55
N GLU A 160 5.43 10.28 -2.69
CA GLU A 160 6.07 10.08 -4.00
C GLU A 160 7.01 11.27 -4.26
N GLU A 161 8.28 11.16 -3.84
CA GLU A 161 9.30 12.15 -4.13
C GLU A 161 10.13 11.74 -5.34
N ARG A 162 10.34 12.66 -6.29
CA ARG A 162 11.20 12.43 -7.45
C ARG A 162 12.63 12.18 -7.00
N ILE A 163 13.05 10.93 -7.09
CA ILE A 163 14.43 10.52 -6.81
C ILE A 163 15.18 10.56 -8.13
N GLU A 164 16.01 11.58 -8.32
CA GLU A 164 16.90 11.61 -9.47
C GLU A 164 18.00 10.56 -9.25
N PRO A 165 18.22 9.63 -10.21
CA PRO A 165 19.39 8.77 -10.15
C PRO A 165 20.60 9.69 -10.28
N ARG A 166 21.29 9.93 -9.15
CA ARG A 166 22.53 10.69 -9.17
C ARG A 166 23.55 9.86 -9.93
N GLY A 167 23.72 10.16 -11.23
CA GLY A 167 24.85 9.69 -12.01
C GLY A 167 26.12 10.06 -11.24
N LYS A 168 26.94 9.07 -10.91
CA LYS A 168 28.34 9.35 -10.62
C LYS A 168 29.07 9.53 -11.97
N PRO A 169 30.07 10.43 -12.04
CA PRO A 169 30.82 10.72 -13.25
C PRO A 169 31.60 9.52 -13.77
#